data_AF-A0A5K3ENT7-F1
#
_entry.id   AF-A0A5K3ENT7-F1
#
_cell.length_a   1.000
_cell.length_b   1.000
_cell.length_c   1.000
_cell.angle_alpha   90.00
_cell.angle_beta   90.00
_cell.angle_gamma   90.00
#
_symmetry.space_group_name_H-M   'P 1'
#
loop_
_entity.id
_entity.type
_entity.pdbx_description
1 polymer ?
#
loop_
_entity_poly.entity_id
_entity_poly.type
_entity_poly.pdbx_seq_one_letter_code
_entity_poly.pdbx_strand_id
1 'polypeptide(L)'
;MKVGRAFCQCWSTIMLTDLSHVSCWVSARASRVVSRMSTSDANELTRLCRKYRIPVPCQDLFSKWAIVRTTGIQSSGQDSIHVPSTNPNVTTQLAACSDPNFLQLLILGGGGQLLTSIDALRVSATGRLLEENGVFSTDNLMDLHYSERPHIALVAPSHKRTLKFLQGLAALGRVPLLRGTWLLDACLLAAGMEPIMPLDQSSLTSTKKPADLPYELLRRSPRVVYELSRGVDRITDQLVVATEVPDLYAELPGRPHLQTLLSLGGYASASLIAIITDDPRGFGEGWSSILRLAVCTYENVPDGAIIITAPPTVLSSTEAMDWLTAWKTSCSINGEPMSSGPQQIVLVDQERVPAFMLSRIETLGFTVVNKEYLIQSLINGRMVDLKYATAWTS
;
A
#
# COMPACT_ATOMS: atom_id res chain seq x y z
N MET A 1 29.06 33.11 14.46
CA MET A 1 29.13 31.68 14.07
C MET A 1 28.06 31.42 13.03
N LYS A 2 28.49 31.26 11.77
CA LYS A 2 27.65 30.93 10.61
C LYS A 2 27.67 29.41 10.48
N VAL A 3 26.54 28.74 10.67
CA VAL A 3 26.36 27.33 10.30
C VAL A 3 25.63 27.31 8.97
N GLY A 4 26.24 26.65 8.00
CA GLY A 4 25.92 26.73 6.58
C GLY A 4 24.55 26.17 6.23
N ARG A 5 23.79 26.98 5.49
CA ARG A 5 22.71 26.53 4.60
C ARG A 5 23.35 25.80 3.42
N ALA A 6 23.14 24.50 3.32
CA ALA A 6 23.35 23.73 2.09
C ALA A 6 22.60 22.39 2.16
N PHE A 7 21.26 22.41 2.20
CA PHE A 7 20.44 21.23 1.89
C PHE A 7 19.09 21.70 1.32
N CYS A 8 19.13 22.15 0.07
CA CYS A 8 17.97 22.35 -0.79
C CYS A 8 18.41 22.00 -2.20
N GLN A 9 17.91 20.89 -2.74
CA GLN A 9 17.45 20.73 -4.13
C GLN A 9 17.18 19.23 -4.43
N CYS A 10 16.08 18.99 -5.17
CA CYS A 10 15.55 17.70 -5.67
C CYS A 10 14.55 16.90 -4.79
N TRP A 11 13.70 17.55 -4.00
CA TRP A 11 12.63 16.86 -3.22
C TRP A 11 11.20 17.22 -3.65
N SER A 12 11.04 18.08 -4.66
CA SER A 12 9.77 18.70 -5.04
C SER A 12 9.02 18.02 -6.19
N THR A 13 9.20 16.71 -6.40
CA THR A 13 8.37 16.03 -7.40
C THR A 13 7.98 14.64 -6.92
N ILE A 14 6.80 14.56 -6.32
CA ILE A 14 5.96 13.37 -6.50
C ILE A 14 5.62 13.37 -7.99
N MET A 15 6.50 12.78 -8.79
CA MET A 15 6.15 12.36 -10.13
C MET A 15 5.15 11.23 -9.93
N LEU A 16 3.85 11.53 -9.95
CA LEU A 16 2.79 10.58 -10.28
C LEU A 16 2.97 10.18 -11.77
N THR A 17 4.13 9.65 -12.12
CA THR A 17 4.50 9.29 -13.51
C THR A 17 3.92 7.95 -13.93
N ASP A 18 3.19 7.27 -13.05
CA ASP A 18 2.58 5.96 -13.32
C ASP A 18 1.05 6.09 -13.54
N LEU A 19 0.63 7.20 -14.15
CA LEU A 19 -0.78 7.55 -14.42
C LEU A 19 -1.29 7.07 -15.79
N SER A 20 -0.48 6.37 -16.60
CA SER A 20 -0.89 5.91 -17.94
C SER A 20 -2.08 4.93 -17.95
N HIS A 21 -2.58 4.52 -16.78
CA HIS A 21 -3.69 3.59 -16.63
C HIS A 21 -4.90 4.12 -15.84
N VAL A 22 -4.89 5.37 -15.36
CA VAL A 22 -6.03 5.92 -14.59
C VAL A 22 -7.24 6.25 -15.50
N SER A 23 -7.04 6.36 -16.82
CA SER A 23 -8.09 6.71 -17.79
C SER A 23 -8.99 5.55 -18.25
N CYS A 24 -9.13 4.45 -17.50
CA CYS A 24 -9.99 3.33 -17.89
C CYS A 24 -10.91 2.87 -16.75
N TRP A 25 -11.69 3.79 -16.19
CA TRP A 25 -12.71 3.49 -15.16
C TRP A 25 -14.10 3.20 -15.73
N VAL A 26 -14.25 3.10 -17.05
CA VAL A 26 -15.46 2.61 -17.71
C VAL A 26 -15.04 1.68 -18.84
N SER A 27 -15.42 0.40 -18.75
CA SER A 27 -15.25 -0.66 -19.77
C SER A 27 -13.91 -1.42 -19.86
N ALA A 28 -13.49 -2.08 -18.78
CA ALA A 28 -12.63 -3.25 -18.89
C ALA A 28 -13.31 -4.47 -18.24
N ARG A 29 -14.22 -5.11 -18.99
CA ARG A 29 -14.70 -6.46 -18.70
C ARG A 29 -13.53 -7.43 -18.97
N ALA A 30 -12.67 -7.66 -17.99
CA ALA A 30 -11.60 -8.64 -18.10
C ALA A 30 -12.11 -9.97 -17.54
N SER A 31 -12.61 -10.82 -18.44
CA SER A 31 -12.78 -12.25 -18.20
C SER A 31 -11.52 -12.82 -17.53
N ARG A 32 -11.69 -13.76 -16.58
CA ARG A 32 -10.58 -14.57 -16.03
C ARG A 32 -9.84 -15.26 -17.19
N VAL A 33 -8.82 -14.62 -17.71
CA VAL A 33 -7.82 -15.25 -18.58
C VAL A 33 -6.62 -15.43 -17.67
N VAL A 34 -6.42 -16.66 -17.19
CA VAL A 34 -5.10 -17.11 -16.77
C VAL A 34 -4.24 -16.96 -18.01
N SER A 35 -3.55 -15.82 -18.12
CA SER A 35 -2.61 -15.53 -19.19
C SER A 35 -1.48 -16.55 -19.08
N ARG A 36 -1.62 -17.69 -19.77
CA ARG A 36 -0.55 -18.68 -19.87
C ARG A 36 0.66 -17.96 -20.46
N MET A 37 1.78 -18.02 -19.74
CA MET A 37 3.03 -17.40 -20.15
C MET A 37 3.38 -17.83 -21.58
N SER A 38 3.76 -16.87 -22.43
CA SER A 38 4.10 -17.18 -23.81
C SER A 38 5.37 -18.06 -23.86
N THR A 39 5.58 -18.79 -24.95
CA THR A 39 6.80 -19.61 -25.13
C THR A 39 8.06 -18.74 -25.14
N SER A 40 7.97 -17.53 -25.68
CA SER A 40 9.06 -16.54 -25.64
C SER A 40 9.39 -16.13 -24.20
N ASP A 41 8.37 -15.81 -23.40
CA ASP A 41 8.53 -15.43 -21.99
C ASP A 41 9.06 -16.59 -21.14
N ALA A 42 8.66 -17.82 -21.44
CA ALA A 42 9.18 -19.02 -20.76
C ALA A 42 10.67 -19.26 -21.05
N ASN A 43 11.09 -19.05 -22.30
CA ASN A 43 12.50 -19.15 -22.68
C ASN A 43 13.32 -18.04 -22.03
N GLU A 44 12.78 -16.82 -22.01
CA GLU A 44 13.42 -15.67 -21.36
C GLU A 44 13.53 -15.86 -19.84
N LEU A 45 12.48 -16.35 -19.18
CA LEU A 45 12.50 -16.71 -17.77
C LEU A 45 13.62 -17.72 -17.51
N THR A 46 13.70 -18.79 -18.30
CA THR A 46 14.74 -19.82 -18.14
C THR A 46 16.15 -19.24 -18.30
N ARG A 47 16.34 -18.35 -19.27
CA ARG A 47 17.61 -17.65 -19.50
C ARG A 47 18.00 -16.78 -18.31
N LEU A 48 17.05 -15.99 -17.78
CA LEU A 48 17.29 -15.10 -16.64
C LEU A 48 17.48 -15.88 -15.33
N CYS A 49 16.74 -16.97 -15.11
CA CYS A 49 16.95 -17.91 -14.00
C CYS A 49 18.39 -18.43 -13.97
N ARG A 50 18.93 -18.85 -15.12
CA ARG A 50 20.35 -19.27 -15.24
C ARG A 50 21.32 -18.10 -14.97
N LYS A 51 21.04 -16.92 -15.52
CA LYS A 51 21.85 -15.71 -15.32
C LYS A 51 21.97 -15.36 -13.83
N TYR A 52 20.85 -15.37 -13.10
CA TYR A 52 20.78 -14.97 -11.71
C TYR A 52 20.98 -16.11 -10.72
N ARG A 53 21.14 -17.36 -11.19
CA ARG A 53 21.26 -18.57 -10.35
C ARG A 53 20.06 -18.74 -9.41
N ILE A 54 18.88 -18.51 -9.95
CA ILE A 54 17.60 -18.74 -9.30
C ILE A 54 16.90 -19.88 -10.03
N PRO A 55 16.42 -20.92 -9.33
CA PRO A 55 15.66 -22.01 -9.95
C PRO A 55 14.43 -21.48 -10.68
N VAL A 56 14.04 -22.16 -11.77
CA VAL A 56 12.76 -21.87 -12.42
C VAL A 56 11.65 -22.26 -11.44
N PRO A 57 10.71 -21.34 -11.11
CA PRO A 57 9.65 -21.65 -10.15
C PRO A 57 8.75 -22.78 -10.68
N CYS A 58 8.23 -23.61 -9.77
CA CYS A 58 7.11 -24.48 -10.11
C CYS A 58 5.87 -23.63 -10.41
N GLN A 59 5.02 -24.11 -11.32
CA GLN A 59 3.92 -23.32 -11.90
C GLN A 59 2.85 -22.86 -10.89
N ASP A 60 2.84 -23.42 -9.69
CA ASP A 60 1.89 -23.12 -8.63
C ASP A 60 2.50 -22.34 -7.45
N LEU A 61 3.82 -22.07 -7.45
CA LEU A 61 4.54 -21.48 -6.31
C LEU A 61 3.88 -20.21 -5.77
N PHE A 62 3.47 -19.31 -6.66
CA PHE A 62 2.83 -18.04 -6.35
C PHE A 62 1.33 -18.02 -6.69
N SER A 63 0.72 -19.17 -6.98
CA SER A 63 -0.70 -19.26 -7.40
C SER A 63 -1.70 -18.68 -6.38
N LYS A 64 -1.32 -18.60 -5.11
CA LYS A 64 -2.10 -18.00 -4.03
C LYS A 64 -1.78 -16.51 -3.80
N TRP A 65 -1.08 -15.85 -4.72
CA TRP A 65 -0.63 -14.48 -4.56
C TRP A 65 -0.97 -13.61 -5.77
N ALA A 66 -1.50 -12.42 -5.46
CA ALA A 66 -1.68 -11.31 -6.37
C ALA A 66 -0.70 -10.20 -5.96
N ILE A 67 0.26 -9.90 -6.84
CA ILE A 67 1.44 -9.11 -6.50
C ILE A 67 1.40 -7.79 -7.26
N VAL A 68 1.43 -6.70 -6.50
CA VAL A 68 1.64 -5.34 -7.00
C VAL A 68 3.13 -5.06 -6.96
N ARG A 69 3.66 -4.42 -8.00
CA ARG A 69 5.06 -4.04 -8.07
C ARG A 69 5.22 -2.55 -8.26
N THR A 70 6.22 -1.99 -7.60
CA THR A 70 6.56 -0.59 -7.78
C THR A 70 8.07 -0.38 -7.83
N THR A 71 8.49 0.36 -8.85
CA THR A 71 9.86 0.78 -9.06
C THR A 71 9.84 2.30 -9.11
N GLY A 72 10.20 2.96 -8.01
CA GLY A 72 10.36 4.41 -7.95
C GLY A 72 11.81 4.83 -8.08
N ILE A 73 12.04 6.06 -8.58
CA ILE A 73 13.35 6.73 -8.51
C ILE A 73 13.80 6.69 -7.04
N GLN A 74 15.05 6.27 -6.81
CA GLN A 74 15.60 6.18 -5.45
C GLN A 74 15.51 7.55 -4.78
N SER A 75 14.73 7.66 -3.70
CA SER A 75 15.04 8.65 -2.66
C SER A 75 16.41 8.26 -2.13
N SER A 76 17.29 9.23 -1.96
CA SER A 76 18.71 9.10 -1.60
C SER A 76 19.03 8.39 -0.27
N GLY A 77 18.07 7.68 0.33
CA GLY A 77 18.30 6.71 1.40
C GLY A 77 18.73 5.38 0.80
N GLN A 78 20.03 5.09 0.88
CA GLN A 78 20.58 3.76 0.66
C GLN A 78 20.01 2.78 1.69
N ASP A 79 18.85 2.20 1.39
CA ASP A 79 18.54 0.84 1.85
C ASP A 79 19.00 -0.13 0.75
N SER A 80 20.27 -0.03 0.33
CA SER A 80 20.91 -1.19 -0.28
C SER A 80 20.88 -2.27 0.78
N ILE A 81 20.26 -3.41 0.49
CA ILE A 81 20.39 -4.62 1.29
C ILE A 81 21.90 -4.89 1.40
N HIS A 82 22.53 -4.40 2.46
CA HIS A 82 23.89 -4.76 2.79
C HIS A 82 23.74 -6.08 3.54
N VAL A 83 23.49 -7.14 2.79
CA VAL A 83 23.97 -8.46 3.19
C VAL A 83 25.43 -8.43 2.79
N PRO A 84 26.39 -8.20 3.71
CA PRO A 84 27.80 -8.33 3.40
C PRO A 84 28.07 -9.80 3.10
N SER A 85 27.83 -10.20 1.85
CA SER A 85 28.14 -11.52 1.36
C SER A 85 29.41 -11.45 0.55
N THR A 86 30.45 -12.12 1.02
CA THR A 86 31.64 -12.43 0.22
C THR A 86 31.38 -13.54 -0.81
N ASN A 87 30.22 -14.21 -0.74
CA ASN A 87 29.82 -15.23 -1.69
C ASN A 87 29.32 -14.60 -3.01
N PRO A 88 30.02 -14.79 -4.14
CA PRO A 88 29.64 -14.20 -5.43
C PRO A 88 28.30 -14.72 -5.97
N ASN A 89 27.83 -15.88 -5.49
CA ASN A 89 26.53 -16.44 -5.84
C ASN A 89 25.41 -15.56 -5.30
N VAL A 90 25.48 -15.22 -4.01
CA VAL A 90 24.51 -14.37 -3.32
C VAL A 90 24.47 -12.97 -3.94
N THR A 91 25.63 -12.39 -4.27
CA THR A 91 25.70 -11.09 -4.95
C THR A 91 24.98 -11.12 -6.30
N THR A 92 25.16 -12.19 -7.07
CA THR A 92 24.50 -12.39 -8.36
C THR A 92 22.99 -12.56 -8.20
N GLN A 93 22.56 -13.30 -7.19
CA GLN A 93 21.14 -13.50 -6.85
C GLN A 93 20.48 -12.21 -6.39
N LEU A 94 21.14 -11.42 -5.53
CA LEU A 94 20.63 -10.12 -5.07
C LEU A 94 20.49 -9.10 -6.20
N ALA A 95 21.37 -9.14 -7.21
CA ALA A 95 21.24 -8.30 -8.40
C ALA A 95 19.92 -8.55 -9.15
N ALA A 96 19.35 -9.75 -9.03
CA ALA A 96 18.07 -10.10 -9.65
C ALA A 96 16.88 -9.31 -9.06
N CYS A 97 16.97 -8.87 -7.80
CA CYS A 97 15.94 -8.03 -7.18
C CYS A 97 15.79 -6.66 -7.86
N SER A 98 16.82 -6.21 -8.58
CA SER A 98 16.84 -4.95 -9.31
C SER A 98 16.39 -5.09 -10.77
N ASP A 99 16.18 -6.32 -11.27
CA ASP A 99 15.72 -6.58 -12.64
C ASP A 99 14.19 -6.64 -12.66
N PRO A 100 13.51 -5.59 -13.15
CA PRO A 100 12.07 -5.55 -13.07
C PRO A 100 11.40 -6.57 -13.99
N ASN A 101 12.00 -6.90 -15.13
CA ASN A 101 11.46 -7.88 -16.05
C ASN A 101 11.57 -9.29 -15.47
N PHE A 102 12.72 -9.60 -14.86
CA PHE A 102 12.93 -10.91 -14.24
C PHE A 102 11.92 -11.21 -13.14
N LEU A 103 11.73 -10.28 -12.19
CA LEU A 103 10.74 -10.50 -11.11
C LEU A 103 9.32 -10.62 -11.65
N GLN A 104 8.99 -9.95 -12.76
CA GLN A 104 7.69 -10.09 -13.42
C GLN A 104 7.48 -11.51 -13.94
N LEU A 105 8.46 -12.00 -14.71
CA LEU A 105 8.42 -13.34 -15.29
C LEU A 105 8.46 -14.42 -14.22
N LEU A 106 9.16 -14.20 -13.11
CA LEU A 106 9.23 -15.15 -12.00
C LEU A 106 7.87 -15.29 -11.28
N ILE A 107 7.14 -14.18 -11.09
CA ILE A 107 5.78 -14.21 -10.53
C ILE A 107 4.84 -14.97 -11.48
N LEU A 108 4.81 -14.60 -12.76
CA LEU A 108 3.92 -15.21 -13.75
C LEU A 108 4.26 -16.69 -13.99
N GLY A 109 5.55 -17.02 -14.07
CA GLY A 109 6.04 -18.38 -14.24
C GLY A 109 5.73 -19.28 -13.05
N GLY A 110 5.63 -18.70 -11.85
CA GLY A 110 5.14 -19.40 -10.65
C GLY A 110 3.62 -19.36 -10.47
N GLY A 111 2.86 -18.92 -11.47
CA GLY A 111 1.40 -18.90 -11.45
C GLY A 111 0.75 -17.76 -10.67
N GLY A 112 1.54 -16.79 -10.20
CA GLY A 112 1.03 -15.61 -9.50
C GLY A 112 0.37 -14.60 -10.44
N GLN A 113 -0.50 -13.77 -9.87
CA GLN A 113 -1.19 -12.71 -10.59
C GLN A 113 -0.44 -11.38 -10.42
N LEU A 114 -0.31 -10.59 -11.48
CA LEU A 114 0.18 -9.21 -11.39
C LEU A 114 -0.99 -8.24 -11.31
N LEU A 115 -0.92 -7.32 -10.34
CA LEU A 115 -1.89 -6.26 -10.16
C LEU A 115 -1.27 -4.90 -10.50
N THR A 116 -2.05 -4.04 -11.13
CA THR A 116 -1.63 -2.68 -11.48
C THR A 116 -1.73 -1.72 -10.30
N SER A 117 -2.66 -1.94 -9.36
CA SER A 117 -2.87 -1.10 -8.18
C SER A 117 -3.46 -1.91 -7.01
N ILE A 118 -3.43 -1.31 -5.82
CA ILE A 118 -4.16 -1.79 -4.65
C ILE A 118 -5.41 -0.91 -4.52
N ASP A 119 -6.59 -1.50 -4.68
CA ASP A 119 -7.88 -0.80 -4.61
C ASP A 119 -8.65 -1.24 -3.36
N ALA A 120 -9.21 -0.29 -2.62
CA ALA A 120 -10.05 -0.55 -1.46
C ALA A 120 -11.24 -1.47 -1.76
N LEU A 121 -11.81 -1.39 -2.96
CA LEU A 121 -12.93 -2.24 -3.36
C LEU A 121 -12.49 -3.70 -3.62
N ARG A 122 -11.19 -3.93 -3.78
CA ARG A 122 -10.61 -5.23 -4.14
C ARG A 122 -9.83 -5.89 -3.02
N VAL A 123 -9.71 -5.25 -1.85
CA VAL A 123 -8.90 -5.74 -0.72
C VAL A 123 -9.83 -6.09 0.43
N SER A 124 -9.85 -7.37 0.83
CA SER A 124 -10.61 -7.83 1.99
C SER A 124 -10.03 -7.31 3.32
N ALA A 125 -10.74 -7.56 4.41
CA ALA A 125 -10.27 -7.26 5.77
C ALA A 125 -8.93 -7.91 6.12
N THR A 126 -8.64 -9.08 5.55
CA THR A 126 -7.42 -9.87 5.78
C THR A 126 -6.45 -9.79 4.60
N GLY A 127 -6.59 -8.80 3.71
CA GLY A 127 -5.66 -8.60 2.62
C GLY A 127 -5.78 -9.55 1.43
N ARG A 128 -6.93 -10.18 1.24
CA ARG A 128 -7.19 -11.07 0.08
C ARG A 128 -7.88 -10.32 -1.05
N LEU A 129 -7.63 -10.76 -2.27
CA LEU A 129 -8.24 -10.19 -3.47
C LEU A 129 -9.75 -10.48 -3.51
N LEU A 130 -10.56 -9.45 -3.73
CA LEU A 130 -12.00 -9.54 -3.97
C LEU A 130 -12.32 -9.51 -5.47
N GLU A 131 -13.43 -10.13 -5.88
CA GLU A 131 -13.90 -10.08 -7.28
C GLU A 131 -14.46 -8.71 -7.66
N GLU A 132 -14.34 -8.34 -8.94
CA GLU A 132 -14.73 -7.02 -9.48
C GLU A 132 -16.25 -6.77 -9.49
N ASN A 133 -17.07 -7.81 -9.33
CA ASN A 133 -18.52 -7.69 -9.25
C ASN A 133 -18.94 -7.71 -7.77
N GLY A 134 -19.06 -6.52 -7.17
CA GLY A 134 -19.60 -6.32 -5.83
C GLY A 134 -21.09 -6.65 -5.69
N VAL A 135 -21.54 -7.81 -6.17
CA VAL A 135 -22.75 -8.44 -5.66
C VAL A 135 -22.29 -9.36 -4.55
N PHE A 136 -22.29 -8.84 -3.33
CA PHE A 136 -22.15 -9.65 -2.13
C PHE A 136 -23.37 -10.57 -2.08
N SER A 137 -23.23 -11.80 -2.58
CA SER A 137 -24.24 -12.83 -2.35
C SER A 137 -24.23 -13.16 -0.87
N THR A 138 -25.31 -12.81 -0.20
CA THR A 138 -25.56 -12.88 1.26
C THR A 138 -25.49 -14.29 1.85
N ASP A 139 -25.38 -15.33 1.02
CA ASP A 139 -25.61 -16.69 1.48
C ASP A 139 -24.37 -17.43 1.98
N ASN A 140 -23.15 -16.89 1.87
CA ASN A 140 -21.92 -17.60 2.30
C ASN A 140 -20.89 -16.70 3.00
N LEU A 141 -21.33 -15.94 4.01
CA LEU A 141 -20.44 -15.24 4.95
C LEU A 141 -19.80 -16.17 5.99
N MET A 142 -20.19 -17.45 5.99
CA MET A 142 -19.49 -18.55 6.65
C MET A 142 -19.02 -19.54 5.57
N ASP A 143 -17.73 -19.90 5.64
CA ASP A 143 -17.21 -21.20 5.19
C ASP A 143 -17.26 -21.57 3.69
N LEU A 144 -16.18 -21.24 2.95
CA LEU A 144 -15.27 -22.20 2.25
C LEU A 144 -14.40 -21.55 1.16
N HIS A 145 -14.85 -20.45 0.52
CA HIS A 145 -14.15 -19.89 -0.66
C HIS A 145 -13.25 -18.67 -0.39
N TYR A 146 -13.30 -18.05 0.80
CA TYR A 146 -12.40 -16.94 1.14
C TYR A 146 -10.94 -17.39 1.32
N SER A 147 -10.71 -18.63 1.80
CA SER A 147 -9.38 -19.22 1.99
C SER A 147 -8.65 -19.51 0.67
N GLU A 148 -9.39 -19.63 -0.44
CA GLU A 148 -8.84 -19.93 -1.76
C GLU A 148 -8.45 -18.69 -2.56
N ARG A 149 -8.91 -17.49 -2.13
CA ARG A 149 -8.59 -16.25 -2.85
C ARG A 149 -7.13 -15.85 -2.64
N PRO A 150 -6.45 -15.32 -3.67
CA PRO A 150 -5.06 -14.89 -3.55
C PRO A 150 -4.87 -13.83 -2.47
N HIS A 151 -3.79 -13.93 -1.70
CA HIS A 151 -3.30 -12.84 -0.86
C HIS A 151 -2.72 -11.73 -1.74
N ILE A 152 -2.87 -10.48 -1.31
CA ILE A 152 -2.26 -9.35 -1.98
C ILE A 152 -0.92 -9.04 -1.31
N ALA A 153 0.13 -8.84 -2.09
CA ALA A 153 1.42 -8.33 -1.61
C ALA A 153 1.93 -7.18 -2.50
N LEU A 154 2.70 -6.28 -1.92
CA LEU A 154 3.43 -5.26 -2.68
C LEU A 154 4.92 -5.59 -2.65
N VAL A 155 5.56 -5.72 -3.81
CA VAL A 155 7.01 -5.92 -3.91
C VAL A 155 7.70 -4.64 -4.40
N ALA A 156 8.71 -4.20 -3.64
CA ALA A 156 9.52 -3.04 -3.97
C ALA A 156 11.00 -3.26 -3.56
N PRO A 157 11.95 -2.52 -4.16
CA PRO A 157 13.36 -2.63 -3.79
C PRO A 157 13.70 -1.97 -2.44
N SER A 158 12.93 -0.95 -2.05
CA SER A 158 13.07 -0.21 -0.79
C SER A 158 11.73 0.44 -0.45
N HIS A 159 11.63 1.14 0.69
CA HIS A 159 10.52 2.05 0.90
C HIS A 159 10.48 3.14 -0.19
N LYS A 160 9.28 3.55 -0.62
CA LYS A 160 9.08 4.49 -1.74
C LYS A 160 7.95 5.48 -1.45
N ARG A 161 7.88 6.54 -2.26
CA ARG A 161 6.78 7.53 -2.26
C ARG A 161 5.96 7.47 -3.54
N THR A 162 5.86 6.28 -4.14
CA THR A 162 5.01 6.05 -5.30
C THR A 162 3.56 5.82 -4.87
N LEU A 163 2.60 6.07 -5.76
CA LEU A 163 1.17 5.82 -5.49
C LEU A 163 0.93 4.40 -4.96
N LYS A 164 1.46 3.38 -5.64
CA LYS A 164 1.32 1.97 -5.25
C LYS A 164 1.86 1.70 -3.86
N PHE A 165 3.02 2.27 -3.51
CA PHE A 165 3.61 2.09 -2.18
C PHE A 165 2.76 2.76 -1.09
N LEU A 166 2.25 3.97 -1.34
CA LEU A 166 1.36 4.67 -0.42
C LEU A 166 0.02 3.93 -0.25
N GLN A 167 -0.53 3.33 -1.31
CA GLN A 167 -1.69 2.44 -1.22
C GLN A 167 -1.38 1.20 -0.36
N GLY A 168 -0.19 0.62 -0.50
CA GLY A 168 0.26 -0.48 0.36
C GLY A 168 0.34 -0.08 1.84
N LEU A 169 0.90 1.10 2.14
CA LEU A 169 0.90 1.65 3.51
C LEU A 169 -0.51 1.87 4.04
N ALA A 170 -1.40 2.40 3.20
CA ALA A 170 -2.81 2.66 3.49
C ALA A 170 -3.63 1.39 3.72
N ALA A 171 -3.14 0.22 3.31
CA ALA A 171 -3.76 -1.05 3.66
C ALA A 171 -3.56 -1.43 5.14
N LEU A 172 -2.75 -0.69 5.91
CA LEU A 172 -2.60 -0.78 7.37
C LEU A 172 -2.35 -2.22 7.87
N GLY A 173 -1.41 -2.92 7.22
CA GLY A 173 -1.03 -4.27 7.62
C GLY A 173 -1.81 -5.39 6.93
N ARG A 174 -2.82 -5.06 6.11
CA ARG A 174 -3.50 -6.04 5.26
C ARG A 174 -2.68 -6.46 4.04
N VAL A 175 -1.80 -5.60 3.55
CA VAL A 175 -0.93 -5.89 2.41
C VAL A 175 0.52 -5.81 2.90
N PRO A 176 1.26 -6.93 2.97
CA PRO A 176 2.68 -6.88 3.32
C PRO A 176 3.48 -6.15 2.23
N LEU A 177 4.43 -5.34 2.68
CA LEU A 177 5.36 -4.60 1.82
C LEU A 177 6.67 -5.38 1.79
N LEU A 178 6.98 -6.05 0.69
CA LEU A 178 8.00 -7.08 0.60
C LEU A 178 9.19 -6.68 -0.26
N ARG A 179 10.36 -7.19 0.13
CA ARG A 179 11.59 -7.17 -0.65
C ARG A 179 11.51 -8.19 -1.79
N GLY A 180 12.24 -7.94 -2.87
CA GLY A 180 12.38 -8.91 -3.97
C GLY A 180 12.98 -10.25 -3.52
N THR A 181 13.77 -10.28 -2.46
CA THR A 181 14.38 -11.51 -1.89
C THR A 181 13.35 -12.53 -1.44
N TRP A 182 12.15 -12.11 -1.03
CA TRP A 182 11.05 -13.03 -0.69
C TRP A 182 10.67 -13.93 -1.87
N LEU A 183 10.62 -13.36 -3.08
CA LEU A 183 10.34 -14.13 -4.30
C LEU A 183 11.48 -15.10 -4.62
N LEU A 184 12.72 -14.64 -4.46
CA LEU A 184 13.91 -15.43 -4.78
C LEU A 184 14.07 -16.61 -3.82
N ASP A 185 13.92 -16.37 -2.52
CA ASP A 185 14.04 -17.39 -1.48
C ASP A 185 12.90 -18.41 -1.57
N ALA A 186 11.70 -18.00 -1.95
CA ALA A 186 10.62 -18.94 -2.26
C ALA A 186 11.01 -19.90 -3.39
N CYS A 187 11.63 -19.41 -4.47
CA CYS A 187 12.12 -20.27 -5.55
C CYS A 187 13.26 -21.20 -5.13
N LEU A 188 14.22 -20.68 -4.34
CA LEU A 188 15.36 -21.46 -3.85
C LEU A 188 14.90 -22.59 -2.93
N LEU A 189 14.06 -22.28 -1.95
CA LEU A 189 13.53 -23.26 -1.00
C LEU A 189 12.61 -24.29 -1.68
N ALA A 190 11.79 -23.88 -2.65
CA ALA A 190 10.97 -24.81 -3.43
C ALA A 190 11.82 -25.83 -4.22
N ALA A 191 13.05 -25.46 -4.58
CA ALA A 191 14.02 -26.34 -5.22
C ALA A 191 14.93 -27.10 -4.23
N GLY A 192 14.71 -26.97 -2.91
CA GLY A 192 15.53 -27.58 -1.88
C GLY A 192 16.90 -26.94 -1.70
N MET A 193 17.07 -25.68 -2.12
CA MET A 193 18.29 -24.91 -1.98
C MET A 193 18.24 -23.98 -0.76
N GLU A 194 19.42 -23.57 -0.28
CA GLU A 194 19.52 -22.59 0.80
C GLU A 194 18.99 -21.20 0.36
N PRO A 195 18.24 -20.50 1.22
CA PRO A 195 17.79 -19.14 0.96
C PRO A 195 18.96 -18.14 1.01
N ILE A 196 18.78 -16.99 0.36
CA ILE A 196 19.71 -15.86 0.38
C ILE A 196 19.72 -15.21 1.76
N MET A 197 18.53 -15.00 2.32
CA MET A 197 18.41 -14.47 3.66
C MET A 197 18.67 -15.60 4.67
N PRO A 198 19.30 -15.33 5.83
CA PRO A 198 19.45 -16.35 6.85
C PRO A 198 18.10 -16.67 7.49
N LEU A 199 17.65 -17.93 7.38
CA LEU A 199 16.45 -18.46 8.04
C LEU A 199 16.77 -19.72 8.84
N ASP A 200 16.02 -19.91 9.93
CA ASP A 200 15.96 -21.19 10.61
C ASP A 200 15.11 -22.19 9.79
N GLN A 201 15.79 -22.90 8.89
CA GLN A 201 15.19 -23.84 7.95
C GLN A 201 14.47 -25.01 8.65
N SER A 202 14.81 -25.32 9.89
CA SER A 202 14.19 -26.42 10.65
C SER A 202 12.68 -26.25 10.78
N SER A 203 12.20 -25.01 10.73
CA SER A 203 10.79 -24.65 10.78
C SER A 203 10.07 -24.71 9.44
N LEU A 204 10.75 -24.74 8.28
CA LEU A 204 10.10 -24.62 6.96
C LEU A 204 10.00 -25.95 6.19
N THR A 205 10.73 -26.98 6.62
CA THR A 205 10.78 -28.31 5.98
C THR A 205 9.47 -29.11 6.04
N SER A 206 8.44 -28.62 6.74
CA SER A 206 7.16 -29.31 6.91
C SER A 206 6.09 -28.99 5.85
N THR A 207 6.34 -28.05 4.93
CA THR A 207 5.34 -27.64 3.93
C THR A 207 5.19 -28.65 2.82
N LYS A 208 4.00 -29.27 2.70
CA LYS A 208 3.71 -30.31 1.72
C LYS A 208 3.40 -29.79 0.31
N LYS A 209 3.09 -28.49 0.15
CA LYS A 209 2.70 -27.89 -1.14
C LYS A 209 3.56 -26.66 -1.45
N PRO A 210 4.14 -26.56 -2.65
CA PRO A 210 4.93 -25.40 -3.04
C PRO A 210 4.16 -24.07 -2.95
N ALA A 211 2.87 -24.06 -3.33
CA ALA A 211 2.01 -22.87 -3.27
C ALA A 211 1.84 -22.24 -1.86
N ASP A 212 2.10 -23.00 -0.79
CA ASP A 212 2.00 -22.51 0.59
C ASP A 212 3.31 -21.88 1.07
N LEU A 213 4.43 -22.19 0.40
CA LEU A 213 5.76 -21.77 0.82
C LEU A 213 5.93 -20.25 0.94
N PRO A 214 5.46 -19.40 0.00
CA PRO A 214 5.65 -17.97 0.14
C PRO A 214 4.89 -17.38 1.34
N TYR A 215 3.76 -17.98 1.75
CA TYR A 215 3.03 -17.59 2.95
C TYR A 215 3.75 -18.03 4.22
N GLU A 216 4.23 -19.28 4.25
CA GLU A 216 4.97 -19.80 5.41
C GLU A 216 6.31 -19.07 5.62
N LEU A 217 6.95 -18.60 4.55
CA LEU A 217 8.10 -17.70 4.64
C LEU A 217 7.79 -16.44 5.44
N LEU A 218 6.64 -15.80 5.20
CA LEU A 218 6.24 -14.60 5.94
C LEU A 218 5.81 -14.92 7.36
N ARG A 219 5.12 -16.06 7.56
CA ARG A 219 4.58 -16.47 8.86
C ARG A 219 5.65 -16.94 9.84
N ARG A 220 6.67 -17.66 9.37
CA ARG A 220 7.69 -18.30 10.23
C ARG A 220 8.98 -17.49 10.36
N SER A 221 9.18 -16.48 9.52
CA SER A 221 10.36 -15.61 9.60
C SER A 221 10.08 -14.37 10.45
N PRO A 222 11.10 -13.81 11.12
CA PRO A 222 11.00 -12.45 11.63
C PRO A 222 10.62 -11.49 10.48
N ARG A 223 9.61 -10.64 10.70
CA ARG A 223 9.06 -9.75 9.68
C ARG A 223 10.13 -8.90 8.98
N VAL A 224 11.14 -8.45 9.73
CA VAL A 224 12.27 -7.65 9.22
C VAL A 224 13.11 -8.31 8.12
N VAL A 225 13.02 -9.64 7.95
CA VAL A 225 13.77 -10.38 6.92
C VAL A 225 13.26 -10.05 5.52
N TYR A 226 11.93 -10.13 5.32
CA TYR A 226 11.31 -9.97 4.01
C TYR A 226 10.49 -8.70 3.87
N GLU A 227 9.95 -8.17 4.97
CA GLU A 227 9.21 -6.93 4.92
C GLU A 227 10.15 -5.71 4.88
N LEU A 228 9.72 -4.72 4.11
CA LEU A 228 10.35 -3.43 4.00
C LEU A 228 10.02 -2.59 5.22
N SER A 229 10.93 -1.70 5.58
CA SER A 229 10.58 -0.54 6.40
C SER A 229 9.45 0.24 5.73
N ARG A 230 8.60 0.87 6.55
CA ARG A 230 7.48 1.68 6.07
C ARG A 230 7.95 3.02 5.52
N GLY A 231 9.05 3.54 6.05
CA GLY A 231 9.68 4.79 5.66
C GLY A 231 10.39 5.44 6.84
N VAL A 232 10.89 6.66 6.65
CA VAL A 232 11.49 7.47 7.72
C VAL A 232 10.42 8.41 8.28
N ASP A 233 10.18 8.34 9.59
CA ASP A 233 9.39 9.32 10.31
C ASP A 233 10.19 10.62 10.40
N ARG A 234 9.69 11.68 9.77
CA ARG A 234 10.37 12.98 9.74
C ARG A 234 10.29 13.75 11.06
N ILE A 235 9.44 13.34 11.99
CA ILE A 235 9.34 13.99 13.31
C ILE A 235 10.50 13.52 14.19
N THR A 236 10.73 12.20 14.23
CA THR A 236 11.75 11.58 15.06
C THR A 236 13.06 11.30 14.34
N ASP A 237 13.08 11.45 13.02
CA ASP A 237 14.19 11.05 12.12
C ASP A 237 14.57 9.56 12.27
N GLN A 238 13.58 8.72 12.59
CA GLN A 238 13.77 7.28 12.78
C GLN A 238 13.14 6.47 11.65
N LEU A 239 13.76 5.34 11.33
CA LEU A 239 13.20 4.38 10.39
C LEU A 239 12.04 3.63 11.05
N VAL A 240 10.84 3.73 10.48
CA VAL A 240 9.67 2.98 10.94
C VAL A 240 9.73 1.57 10.33
N VAL A 241 9.94 0.59 11.19
CA VAL A 241 10.04 -0.82 10.80
C VAL A 241 8.65 -1.44 10.60
N ALA A 242 8.59 -2.59 9.90
CA ALA A 242 7.33 -3.26 9.57
C ALA A 242 6.53 -3.67 10.83
N THR A 243 7.22 -4.00 11.92
CA THR A 243 6.63 -4.50 13.18
C THR A 243 5.82 -3.46 13.96
N GLU A 244 5.94 -2.17 13.60
CA GLU A 244 5.15 -1.09 14.24
C GLU A 244 3.66 -1.13 13.86
N VAL A 245 3.27 -1.92 12.86
CA VAL A 245 1.88 -2.09 12.41
C VAL A 245 1.50 -3.57 12.47
N PRO A 246 0.26 -3.92 12.87
CA PRO A 246 -0.20 -5.31 12.90
C PRO A 246 -0.07 -6.02 11.56
N ASP A 247 0.18 -7.33 11.56
CA ASP A 247 0.24 -8.21 10.39
C ASP A 247 -1.12 -8.84 10.07
N LEU A 248 -2.12 -8.00 9.80
CA LEU A 248 -3.52 -8.41 9.56
C LEU A 248 -3.68 -9.43 8.41
N TYR A 249 -2.72 -9.51 7.48
CA TYR A 249 -2.70 -10.53 6.43
C TYR A 249 -2.44 -11.95 6.96
N ALA A 250 -1.85 -12.08 8.15
CA ALA A 250 -1.53 -13.34 8.82
C ALA A 250 -2.58 -13.79 9.84
N GLU A 251 -3.50 -12.90 10.21
CA GLU A 251 -4.57 -13.19 11.18
C GLU A 251 -5.61 -14.19 10.64
N LEU A 252 -6.13 -15.03 11.56
CA LEU A 252 -7.20 -15.98 11.27
C LEU A 252 -8.55 -15.26 11.08
N PRO A 253 -9.45 -15.78 10.25
CA PRO A 253 -10.79 -15.22 10.09
C PRO A 253 -11.58 -15.36 11.40
N GLY A 254 -11.71 -14.26 12.14
CA GLY A 254 -12.38 -14.23 13.45
C GLY A 254 -12.82 -12.83 13.93
N ARG A 255 -12.86 -11.87 13.00
CA ARG A 255 -13.17 -10.43 13.14
C ARG A 255 -12.03 -9.53 13.65
N PRO A 256 -11.09 -9.12 12.78
CA PRO A 256 -10.45 -7.82 12.97
C PRO A 256 -11.51 -6.73 12.75
N HIS A 257 -11.76 -5.91 13.77
CA HIS A 257 -12.45 -4.64 13.56
C HIS A 257 -11.50 -3.80 12.70
N LEU A 258 -11.87 -3.52 11.44
CA LEU A 258 -10.98 -2.78 10.55
C LEU A 258 -10.77 -1.38 11.10
N GLN A 259 -9.58 -1.16 11.66
CA GLN A 259 -9.20 0.13 12.17
C GLN A 259 -8.77 1.03 11.02
N THR A 260 -9.26 2.26 11.04
CA THR A 260 -8.83 3.31 10.13
C THR A 260 -7.60 3.99 10.68
N LEU A 261 -6.86 4.66 9.79
CA LEU A 261 -5.74 5.53 10.14
C LEU A 261 -6.13 6.55 11.22
N LEU A 262 -7.36 7.08 11.16
CA LEU A 262 -7.91 8.02 12.14
C LEU A 262 -8.11 7.34 13.51
N SER A 263 -8.74 6.17 13.55
CA SER A 263 -8.96 5.44 14.81
C SER A 263 -7.65 5.03 15.50
N LEU A 264 -6.65 4.60 14.72
CA LEU A 264 -5.32 4.23 15.22
C LEU A 264 -4.54 5.42 15.78
N GLY A 265 -4.85 6.64 15.33
CA GLY A 265 -4.27 7.87 15.86
C GLY A 265 -5.03 8.47 17.06
N GLY A 266 -6.09 7.82 17.53
CA GLY A 266 -6.95 8.37 18.60
C GLY A 266 -7.98 9.40 18.11
N TYR A 267 -8.17 9.53 16.80
CA TYR A 267 -9.13 10.45 16.16
C TYR A 267 -10.35 9.70 15.62
N ALA A 268 -10.87 8.72 16.36
CA ALA A 268 -11.97 7.87 15.91
C ALA A 268 -13.26 8.65 15.58
N SER A 269 -13.46 9.81 16.21
CA SER A 269 -14.55 10.73 15.89
C SER A 269 -14.24 11.68 14.75
N ALA A 270 -13.00 11.81 14.30
CA ALA A 270 -12.65 12.73 13.21
C ALA A 270 -13.12 12.20 11.85
N SER A 271 -13.33 13.11 10.91
CA SER A 271 -13.76 12.78 9.54
C SER A 271 -12.91 13.53 8.52
N LEU A 272 -12.36 12.82 7.54
CA LEU A 272 -11.73 13.40 6.37
C LEU A 272 -12.79 13.64 5.29
N ILE A 273 -13.17 14.89 5.08
CA ILE A 273 -14.37 15.22 4.29
C ILE A 273 -14.08 15.52 2.83
N ALA A 274 -12.90 16.07 2.53
CA ALA A 274 -12.58 16.57 1.20
C ALA A 274 -11.08 16.57 0.90
N ILE A 275 -10.79 16.53 -0.41
CA ILE A 275 -9.48 16.73 -1.02
C ILE A 275 -9.60 17.96 -1.91
N ILE A 276 -8.87 19.04 -1.61
CA ILE A 276 -8.89 20.27 -2.41
C ILE A 276 -7.63 20.31 -3.27
N THR A 277 -7.81 20.34 -4.59
CA THR A 277 -6.72 20.41 -5.55
C THR A 277 -7.21 20.90 -6.91
N ASP A 278 -6.34 21.60 -7.63
CA ASP A 278 -6.52 21.92 -9.05
C ASP A 278 -5.89 20.86 -9.98
N ASP A 279 -5.41 19.75 -9.42
CA ASP A 279 -4.96 18.56 -10.13
C ASP A 279 -5.87 17.36 -9.84
N PRO A 280 -7.08 17.32 -10.42
CA PRO A 280 -8.05 16.29 -10.08
C PRO A 280 -7.57 14.88 -10.47
N ARG A 281 -6.80 14.73 -11.56
CA ARG A 281 -6.33 13.43 -12.06
C ARG A 281 -5.08 12.93 -11.36
N GLY A 282 -4.12 13.81 -11.12
CA GLY A 282 -2.89 13.44 -10.43
C GLY A 282 -3.13 13.35 -8.93
N PHE A 283 -3.24 14.51 -8.30
CA PHE A 283 -3.37 14.61 -6.85
C PHE A 283 -4.71 14.07 -6.36
N GLY A 284 -5.82 14.49 -6.99
CA GLY A 284 -7.18 14.17 -6.54
C GLY A 284 -7.48 12.67 -6.54
N GLU A 285 -7.46 12.04 -7.71
CA GLU A 285 -7.71 10.59 -7.86
C GLU A 285 -6.65 9.75 -7.13
N GLY A 286 -5.37 10.16 -7.20
CA GLY A 286 -4.28 9.51 -6.49
C GLY A 286 -4.53 9.43 -4.98
N TRP A 287 -4.77 10.58 -4.34
CA TRP A 287 -5.05 10.63 -2.90
C TRP A 287 -6.40 10.03 -2.53
N SER A 288 -7.44 10.19 -3.37
CA SER A 288 -8.72 9.53 -3.15
C SER A 288 -8.56 8.00 -3.06
N SER A 289 -7.76 7.41 -3.95
CA SER A 289 -7.50 5.96 -3.93
C SER A 289 -6.76 5.50 -2.65
N ILE A 290 -5.79 6.28 -2.18
CA ILE A 290 -5.04 6.01 -0.94
C ILE A 290 -5.98 6.13 0.27
N LEU A 291 -6.77 7.20 0.32
CA LEU A 291 -7.63 7.51 1.45
C LEU A 291 -8.79 6.51 1.57
N ARG A 292 -9.34 6.03 0.45
CA ARG A 292 -10.32 4.93 0.47
C ARG A 292 -9.80 3.69 1.20
N LEU A 293 -8.51 3.40 1.12
CA LEU A 293 -7.90 2.28 1.86
C LEU A 293 -7.66 2.60 3.33
N ALA A 294 -7.23 3.84 3.62
CA ALA A 294 -6.76 4.24 4.94
C ALA A 294 -7.85 4.71 5.90
N VAL A 295 -8.91 5.36 5.39
CA VAL A 295 -9.90 6.05 6.23
C VAL A 295 -11.32 5.52 6.09
N CYS A 296 -11.65 4.77 5.04
CA CYS A 296 -12.98 4.20 4.92
C CYS A 296 -13.11 2.94 5.79
N THR A 297 -14.15 2.87 6.61
CA THR A 297 -14.52 1.65 7.34
C THR A 297 -15.39 0.76 6.47
N TYR A 298 -15.36 -0.53 6.79
CA TYR A 298 -16.34 -1.50 6.30
C TYR A 298 -17.27 -1.80 7.47
N GLU A 299 -18.51 -1.36 7.40
CA GLU A 299 -19.52 -1.76 8.38
C GLU A 299 -20.21 -3.02 7.88
N ASN A 300 -20.13 -4.09 8.68
CA ASN A 300 -20.96 -5.26 8.48
C ASN A 300 -22.35 -4.93 9.03
N VAL A 301 -23.27 -4.59 8.14
CA VAL A 301 -24.69 -4.45 8.50
C VAL A 301 -25.24 -5.84 8.83
N PRO A 302 -26.20 -5.97 9.76
CA PRO A 302 -26.81 -7.27 10.12
C PRO A 302 -27.30 -8.11 8.94
N ASP A 303 -27.60 -7.48 7.80
CA ASP A 303 -28.05 -8.12 6.55
C ASP A 303 -26.89 -8.59 5.64
N GLY A 304 -25.65 -8.55 6.12
CA GLY A 304 -24.46 -8.97 5.36
C GLY A 304 -23.99 -7.97 4.30
N ALA A 305 -24.64 -6.81 4.19
CA ALA A 305 -24.18 -5.71 3.35
C ALA A 305 -22.96 -5.05 3.98
N ILE A 306 -21.92 -4.86 3.17
CA ILE A 306 -20.73 -4.11 3.55
C ILE A 306 -20.93 -2.66 3.13
N ILE A 307 -21.14 -1.76 4.09
CA ILE A 307 -21.17 -0.33 3.82
C ILE A 307 -19.74 0.20 3.91
N ILE A 308 -19.26 0.77 2.81
CA ILE A 308 -18.03 1.55 2.79
C ILE A 308 -18.42 2.99 3.05
N THR A 309 -17.89 3.60 4.12
CA THR A 309 -18.10 5.04 4.38
C THR A 309 -17.71 5.84 3.15
N ALA A 310 -18.52 6.86 2.80
CA ALA A 310 -18.33 7.64 1.59
C ALA A 310 -16.89 8.20 1.52
N PRO A 311 -16.21 8.08 0.36
CA PRO A 311 -14.87 8.60 0.20
C PRO A 311 -14.87 10.14 0.30
N PRO A 312 -13.73 10.75 0.67
CA PRO A 312 -13.59 12.21 0.65
C PRO A 312 -13.89 12.77 -0.75
N THR A 313 -14.65 13.86 -0.80
CA THR A 313 -15.00 14.55 -2.06
C THR A 313 -13.77 15.26 -2.63
N VAL A 314 -13.49 15.10 -3.92
CA VAL A 314 -12.44 15.88 -4.61
C VAL A 314 -13.05 17.18 -5.11
N LEU A 315 -12.49 18.32 -4.68
CA LEU A 315 -12.97 19.67 -4.98
C LEU A 315 -11.87 20.48 -5.65
N SER A 316 -12.25 21.27 -6.66
CA SER A 316 -11.39 22.30 -7.23
C SER A 316 -11.21 23.47 -6.25
N SER A 317 -10.16 24.27 -6.43
CA SER A 317 -9.94 25.48 -5.63
C SER A 317 -11.12 26.46 -5.75
N THR A 318 -11.74 26.54 -6.92
CA THR A 318 -12.86 27.45 -7.21
C THR A 318 -14.16 27.05 -6.54
N GLU A 319 -14.41 25.76 -6.37
CA GLU A 319 -15.67 25.25 -5.79
C GLU A 319 -15.56 24.96 -4.29
N ALA A 320 -14.34 24.85 -3.77
CA ALA A 320 -14.08 24.39 -2.40
C ALA A 320 -14.79 25.22 -1.33
N MET A 321 -14.74 26.56 -1.42
CA MET A 321 -15.30 27.44 -0.38
C MET A 321 -16.82 27.36 -0.32
N ASP A 322 -17.48 27.37 -1.48
CA ASP A 322 -18.94 27.31 -1.56
C ASP A 322 -19.44 25.96 -1.05
N TRP A 323 -18.78 24.88 -1.48
CA TRP A 323 -19.11 23.53 -1.04
C TRP A 323 -18.90 23.34 0.45
N LEU A 324 -17.75 23.75 1.01
CA LEU A 324 -17.44 23.61 2.43
C LEU A 324 -18.39 24.43 3.32
N THR A 325 -18.77 25.63 2.87
CA THR A 325 -19.73 26.48 3.58
C THR A 325 -21.12 25.85 3.59
N ALA A 326 -21.58 25.33 2.45
CA ALA A 326 -22.86 24.63 2.35
C ALA A 326 -22.88 23.34 3.17
N TRP A 327 -21.79 22.57 3.14
CA TRP A 327 -21.62 21.35 3.94
C TRP A 327 -21.70 21.64 5.42
N LYS A 328 -20.97 22.66 5.91
CA LYS A 328 -20.98 23.04 7.33
C LYS A 328 -22.35 23.51 7.80
N THR A 329 -23.04 24.30 6.96
CA THR A 329 -24.40 24.79 7.24
C THR A 329 -25.38 23.61 7.35
N SER A 330 -25.30 22.65 6.42
CA SER A 330 -26.16 21.45 6.42
C SER A 330 -25.94 20.57 7.65
N CYS A 331 -24.70 20.41 8.11
CA CYS A 331 -24.40 19.68 9.34
C CYS A 331 -24.86 20.41 10.61
N SER A 332 -24.82 21.75 10.62
CA SER A 332 -25.27 22.55 11.78
C SER A 332 -26.78 22.58 11.95
N ILE A 333 -27.55 22.41 10.87
CA ILE A 333 -29.03 22.43 10.90
C ILE A 333 -29.60 21.15 11.55
N ASN A 334 -28.85 20.04 11.51
CA ASN A 334 -29.28 18.76 12.10
C ASN A 334 -29.07 18.66 13.63
N GLY A 335 -28.79 19.79 14.29
CA GLY A 335 -29.01 19.97 15.72
C GLY A 335 -28.00 19.29 16.63
N GLU A 336 -26.86 19.94 16.88
CA GLU A 336 -26.29 20.12 18.23
C GLU A 336 -25.15 21.17 18.17
N PRO A 337 -24.94 21.99 19.22
CA PRO A 337 -23.88 23.00 19.23
C PRO A 337 -22.51 22.30 19.21
N MET A 338 -21.70 22.53 18.17
CA MET A 338 -20.34 21.97 18.00
C MET A 338 -19.31 22.56 18.99
N SER A 339 -19.56 22.47 20.30
CA SER A 339 -18.57 22.81 21.33
C SER A 339 -17.50 21.71 21.46
N SER A 340 -17.84 20.48 21.07
CA SER A 340 -16.94 19.30 21.05
C SER A 340 -17.17 18.39 19.84
N GLY A 341 -17.47 19.00 18.68
CA GLY A 341 -17.80 18.26 17.47
C GLY A 341 -16.66 17.38 16.95
N PRO A 342 -16.97 16.35 16.15
CA PRO A 342 -15.98 15.53 15.46
C PRO A 342 -15.03 16.42 14.65
N GLN A 343 -13.72 16.19 14.77
CA GLN A 343 -12.73 17.01 14.08
C GLN A 343 -12.82 16.79 12.56
N GLN A 344 -13.07 17.86 11.81
CA GLN A 344 -13.27 17.80 10.36
C GLN A 344 -11.98 18.17 9.66
N ILE A 345 -11.46 17.26 8.84
CA ILE A 345 -10.15 17.36 8.22
C ILE A 345 -10.31 17.51 6.70
N VAL A 346 -9.52 18.39 6.11
CA VAL A 346 -9.45 18.60 4.66
C VAL A 346 -8.01 18.43 4.20
N LEU A 347 -7.80 17.54 3.23
CA LEU A 347 -6.50 17.42 2.55
C LEU A 347 -6.39 18.50 1.48
N VAL A 348 -5.27 19.23 1.47
CA VAL A 348 -5.05 20.29 0.48
C VAL A 348 -3.73 20.10 -0.27
N ASP A 349 -3.79 20.29 -1.59
CA ASP A 349 -2.62 20.45 -2.45
C ASP A 349 -2.01 21.85 -2.28
N GLN A 350 -1.29 22.05 -1.18
CA GLN A 350 -0.73 23.36 -0.77
C GLN A 350 0.19 24.01 -1.82
N GLU A 351 0.74 23.24 -2.76
CA GLU A 351 1.59 23.77 -3.84
C GLU A 351 0.77 24.48 -4.92
N ARG A 352 -0.51 24.14 -5.06
CA ARG A 352 -1.41 24.67 -6.09
C ARG A 352 -2.51 25.55 -5.53
N VAL A 353 -2.87 25.35 -4.27
CA VAL A 353 -3.94 26.09 -3.59
C VAL A 353 -3.38 27.34 -2.90
N PRO A 354 -3.90 28.54 -3.20
CA PRO A 354 -3.42 29.78 -2.58
C PRO A 354 -3.54 29.81 -1.06
N ALA A 355 -2.53 30.35 -0.37
CA ALA A 355 -2.48 30.44 1.09
C ALA A 355 -3.70 31.15 1.72
N PHE A 356 -4.22 32.20 1.08
CA PHE A 356 -5.40 32.91 1.58
C PHE A 356 -6.64 32.00 1.65
N MET A 357 -6.76 31.00 0.76
CA MET A 357 -7.86 30.05 0.83
C MET A 357 -7.68 29.07 1.98
N LEU A 358 -6.44 28.65 2.27
CA LEU A 358 -6.13 27.79 3.42
C LEU A 358 -6.60 28.45 4.72
N SER A 359 -6.25 29.72 4.92
CA SER A 359 -6.70 30.49 6.10
C SER A 359 -8.22 30.62 6.16
N ARG A 360 -8.91 30.79 5.02
CA ARG A 360 -10.38 30.84 5.00
C ARG A 360 -11.01 29.50 5.38
N ILE A 361 -10.45 28.38 4.92
CA ILE A 361 -10.89 27.02 5.30
C ILE A 361 -10.72 26.80 6.81
N GLU A 362 -9.58 27.22 7.37
CA GLU A 362 -9.34 27.16 8.83
C GLU A 362 -10.31 28.06 9.61
N THR A 363 -10.67 29.23 9.08
CA THR A 363 -11.66 30.13 9.70
C THR A 363 -13.07 29.48 9.71
N LEU A 364 -13.36 28.61 8.75
CA LEU A 364 -14.55 27.75 8.77
C LEU A 364 -14.42 26.58 9.75
N GLY A 365 -13.38 26.49 10.58
CA GLY A 365 -13.21 25.47 11.62
C GLY A 365 -12.77 24.09 11.12
N PHE A 366 -12.30 23.99 9.86
CA PHE A 366 -11.70 22.76 9.35
C PHE A 366 -10.22 22.69 9.72
N THR A 367 -9.72 21.49 9.99
CA THR A 367 -8.29 21.24 10.12
C THR A 367 -7.70 20.97 8.75
N VAL A 368 -6.84 21.86 8.27
CA VAL A 368 -6.14 21.72 6.99
C VAL A 368 -4.92 20.83 7.18
N VAL A 369 -4.83 19.73 6.43
CA VAL A 369 -3.64 18.87 6.39
C VAL A 369 -3.07 18.84 4.98
N ASN A 370 -1.76 18.66 4.88
CA ASN A 370 -1.08 18.54 3.60
C ASN A 370 -0.69 17.09 3.27
N LYS A 371 -0.20 16.90 2.04
CA LYS A 371 0.20 15.59 1.52
C LYS A 371 1.30 14.95 2.35
N GLU A 372 2.27 15.72 2.82
CA GLU A 372 3.39 15.20 3.59
C GLU A 372 2.92 14.71 4.96
N TYR A 373 2.00 15.42 5.60
CA TYR A 373 1.38 14.98 6.85
C TYR A 373 0.68 13.62 6.72
N LEU A 374 -0.06 13.43 5.64
CA LEU A 374 -0.69 12.13 5.39
C LEU A 374 0.35 11.05 5.07
N ILE A 375 1.42 11.35 4.33
CA ILE A 375 2.52 10.40 4.11
C ILE A 375 3.13 9.98 5.45
N GLN A 376 3.41 10.92 6.35
CA GLN A 376 3.95 10.59 7.69
C GLN A 376 2.98 9.74 8.50
N SER A 377 1.68 10.03 8.43
CA SER A 377 0.64 9.19 9.06
C SER A 377 0.64 7.76 8.49
N LEU A 378 0.71 7.62 7.17
CA LEU A 378 0.77 6.31 6.51
C LEU A 378 2.03 5.53 6.86
N ILE A 379 3.19 6.19 6.93
CA ILE A 379 4.46 5.58 7.36
C ILE A 379 4.31 5.04 8.79
N ASN A 380 3.78 5.85 9.71
CA ASN A 380 3.57 5.48 11.10
C ASN A 380 2.41 4.47 11.30
N GLY A 381 1.59 4.21 10.28
CA GLY A 381 0.42 3.33 10.38
C GLY A 381 -0.71 3.87 11.25
N ARG A 382 -0.63 5.15 11.64
CA ARG A 382 -1.63 5.84 12.46
C ARG A 382 -1.62 7.32 12.12
N MET A 383 -2.76 7.99 12.30
CA MET A 383 -2.81 9.44 12.19
C MET A 383 -1.86 10.05 13.23
N VAL A 384 -0.87 10.82 12.79
CA VAL A 384 0.07 11.50 13.71
C VAL A 384 -0.64 12.66 14.41
N ASP A 385 0.04 13.30 15.36
CA ASP A 385 -0.52 14.45 16.08
C ASP A 385 -0.86 15.60 15.10
N LEU A 386 -2.11 16.07 15.12
CA LEU A 386 -2.60 17.13 14.23
C LEU A 386 -1.90 18.47 14.44
N LYS A 387 -1.14 18.68 15.53
CA LYS A 387 -0.25 19.85 15.63
C LYS A 387 0.81 19.89 14.52
N TYR A 388 1.11 18.75 13.90
CA TYR A 388 2.02 18.66 12.77
C TYR A 388 1.33 18.77 11.40
N ALA A 389 0.00 19.01 11.36
CA ALA A 389 -0.83 19.08 10.14
C ALA A 389 -0.22 19.88 8.98
N THR A 390 0.47 20.96 9.33
CA THR A 390 1.09 21.91 8.40
C THR A 390 2.60 22.09 8.66
N ALA A 391 3.21 21.26 9.51
CA ALA A 391 4.62 21.39 9.90
C ALA A 391 5.60 21.22 8.73
N TRP A 392 5.15 20.62 7.64
CA TRP A 392 5.97 20.37 6.45
C TRP A 392 5.52 21.26 5.30
N THR A 393 6.01 22.50 5.28
CA THR A 393 5.96 23.35 4.10
C THR A 393 7.22 23.10 3.27
N SER A 394 7.05 22.66 2.02
CA SER A 394 8.14 22.39 1.07
C SER A 394 8.98 23.62 0.77
#